data_AF-A0A7S2EZQ4-F1
#
_entry.id   AF-A0A7S2EZQ4-F1
#
_cell.length_a   1.000
_cell.length_b   1.000
_cell.length_c   1.000
_cell.angle_alpha   90.00
_cell.angle_beta   90.00
_cell.angle_gamma   90.00
#
_symmetry.space_group_name_H-M   'P 1'
#
loop_
_entity.id
_entity.type
_entity.pdbx_description
1 polymer ?
#
loop_
_entity_poly.entity_id
_entity_poly.type
_entity_poly.pdbx_seq_one_letter_code
_entity_poly.pdbx_strand_id
1 'polypeptide(L)'
;PYTGYGSWDDSMGSVTHLIPKAPKKDLKKLYQHDGKILRFKARFANPKAEDSDRVFVVSFHLADDTLSIHEPPQRNLGIVTGKFLEKGVHLNQLTGKLFKATDLTPGVHIKVYNNEFEI
;
A
#
# COMPACT_ATOMS: atom_id res chain seq x y z
N PRO A 1 12.46 -17.41 -4.96
CA PRO A 1 11.76 -16.35 -5.73
C PRO A 1 10.25 -16.52 -5.60
N TYR A 2 9.46 -15.43 -5.63
CA TYR A 2 7.99 -15.53 -5.64
C TYR A 2 7.52 -16.19 -6.94
N THR A 3 6.57 -17.11 -6.84
CA THR A 3 6.16 -17.95 -7.98
C THR A 3 5.07 -17.31 -8.83
N GLY A 4 4.52 -16.16 -8.42
CA GLY A 4 3.37 -15.52 -9.06
C GLY A 4 2.03 -15.96 -8.50
N TYR A 5 2.01 -17.00 -7.66
CA TYR A 5 0.80 -17.54 -7.03
C TYR A 5 0.87 -17.41 -5.50
N GLY A 6 -0.29 -17.17 -4.88
CA GLY A 6 -0.43 -17.05 -3.43
C GLY A 6 0.17 -15.76 -2.87
N SER A 7 0.72 -15.81 -1.66
CA SER A 7 1.46 -14.71 -1.06
C SER A 7 2.98 -14.94 -1.17
N TRP A 8 3.76 -13.89 -0.93
CA TRP A 8 5.22 -14.00 -0.85
C TRP A 8 5.65 -15.02 0.22
N ASP A 9 5.00 -15.00 1.38
CA ASP A 9 5.27 -15.94 2.48
C ASP A 9 4.88 -17.37 2.13
N ASP A 10 3.75 -17.56 1.44
CA ASP A 10 3.27 -18.87 1.01
C ASP A 10 4.24 -19.52 -0.01
N SER A 11 4.69 -18.74 -0.99
CA SER A 11 5.72 -19.18 -1.94
C SER A 11 7.04 -19.56 -1.27
N MET A 12 7.42 -18.87 -0.18
CA MET A 12 8.64 -19.19 0.58
C MET A 12 8.50 -20.51 1.37
N GLY A 13 7.28 -20.89 1.74
CA GLY A 13 6.99 -22.15 2.43
C GLY A 13 7.48 -23.37 1.66
N SER A 14 7.27 -23.39 0.34
CA SER A 14 7.72 -24.48 -0.54
C SER A 14 9.24 -24.58 -0.67
N VAL A 15 9.98 -23.48 -0.49
CA VAL A 15 11.45 -23.48 -0.55
C VAL A 15 12.05 -23.97 0.76
N THR A 16 11.40 -23.64 1.88
CA THR A 16 11.95 -23.89 3.22
C THR A 16 11.58 -25.26 3.78
N HIS A 17 10.47 -25.84 3.34
CA HIS A 17 9.95 -27.10 3.86
C HIS A 17 9.56 -28.05 2.74
N LEU A 18 9.88 -29.35 2.91
CA LEU A 18 9.43 -30.41 2.01
C LEU A 18 7.89 -30.56 2.01
N ILE A 19 7.27 -30.38 3.18
CA ILE A 19 5.82 -30.33 3.34
C ILE A 19 5.46 -28.88 3.69
N PRO A 20 4.78 -28.14 2.80
CA PRO A 20 4.48 -26.73 3.05
C PRO A 20 3.55 -26.59 4.25
N LYS A 21 3.92 -25.70 5.16
CA LYS A 21 3.11 -25.31 6.32
C LYS A 21 2.53 -23.93 6.07
N ALA A 22 1.30 -23.71 6.52
CA ALA A 22 0.67 -22.40 6.44
C ALA A 22 1.56 -21.34 7.14
N PRO A 23 1.80 -20.18 6.51
CA PRO A 23 2.60 -19.13 7.10
C PRO A 23 1.94 -18.61 8.38
N LYS A 24 2.73 -18.45 9.43
CA LYS A 24 2.26 -17.92 10.72
C LYS A 24 2.28 -16.39 10.67
N LYS A 25 1.20 -15.76 11.11
CA LYS A 25 1.13 -14.30 11.24
C LYS A 25 1.82 -13.83 12.53
N ASP A 26 2.44 -12.66 12.48
CA ASP A 26 3.07 -12.03 13.65
C ASP A 26 2.03 -11.44 14.61
N LEU A 27 1.48 -12.30 15.48
CA LEU A 27 0.45 -11.92 16.45
C LEU A 27 0.90 -10.78 17.37
N LYS A 28 2.17 -10.76 17.78
CA LYS A 28 2.73 -9.68 18.61
C LYS A 28 2.59 -8.32 17.94
N LYS A 29 2.91 -8.25 16.64
CA LYS A 29 2.81 -7.01 15.85
C LYS A 29 1.35 -6.60 15.71
N LEU A 30 0.48 -7.56 15.39
CA LEU A 30 -0.96 -7.34 15.26
C LEU A 30 -1.53 -6.67 16.52
N TYR A 31 -1.26 -7.23 17.71
CA TYR A 31 -1.77 -6.68 18.97
C TYR A 31 -1.13 -5.33 19.36
N GLN A 32 0.17 -5.15 19.11
CA GLN A 32 0.87 -3.91 19.48
C GLN A 32 0.48 -2.71 18.62
N HIS A 33 0.15 -2.97 17.36
CA HIS A 33 -0.18 -1.95 16.37
C HIS A 33 -1.65 -1.97 15.95
N ASP A 34 -2.49 -2.70 16.67
CA ASP A 34 -3.92 -2.72 16.41
C ASP A 34 -4.50 -1.29 16.49
N GLY A 35 -5.35 -0.96 15.52
CA GLY A 35 -5.92 0.38 15.35
C GLY A 35 -4.95 1.50 14.96
N LYS A 36 -3.63 1.26 14.87
CA LYS A 36 -2.66 2.30 14.50
C LYS A 36 -2.52 2.41 12.97
N ILE A 37 -2.89 3.57 12.45
CA ILE A 37 -2.89 3.86 11.00
C ILE A 37 -2.10 5.13 10.76
N LEU A 38 -1.10 5.07 9.88
CA LEU A 38 -0.41 6.26 9.36
C LEU A 38 -1.20 6.79 8.18
N ARG A 39 -1.58 8.07 8.21
CA ARG A 39 -2.33 8.72 7.14
C ARG A 39 -1.53 9.89 6.59
N PHE A 40 -1.31 9.86 5.29
CA PHE A 40 -0.62 10.92 4.57
C PHE A 40 -1.50 11.47 3.47
N LYS A 41 -1.41 12.78 3.23
CA LYS A 41 -1.97 13.36 2.01
C LYS A 41 -1.00 13.07 0.89
N ALA A 42 -1.52 12.83 -0.31
CA ALA A 42 -0.70 12.59 -1.48
C ALA A 42 -1.33 13.26 -2.71
N ARG A 43 -0.52 13.51 -3.72
CA ARG A 43 -0.94 13.97 -5.05
C ARG A 43 -0.29 13.09 -6.10
N PHE A 44 -0.76 13.13 -7.35
CA PHE A 44 0.00 12.51 -8.43
C PHE A 44 1.34 13.24 -8.61
N ALA A 45 2.42 12.47 -8.78
CA ALA A 45 3.76 13.02 -9.02
C ALA A 45 3.86 13.63 -10.43
N ASN A 46 3.16 13.02 -11.40
CA ASN A 46 3.10 13.52 -12.78
C ASN A 46 1.62 13.61 -13.23
N PRO A 47 0.87 14.62 -12.73
CA PRO A 47 -0.55 14.75 -13.02
C PRO A 47 -0.79 15.15 -14.47
N LYS A 48 -1.88 14.62 -15.05
CA LYS A 48 -2.50 15.26 -16.22
C LYS A 48 -3.13 16.59 -15.79
N ALA A 49 -3.37 17.50 -16.72
CA ALA A 49 -3.98 18.81 -16.41
C ALA A 49 -5.33 18.69 -15.66
N GLU A 50 -6.07 17.62 -15.90
CA GLU A 50 -7.35 17.33 -15.21
C GLU A 50 -7.17 16.73 -13.82
N ASP A 51 -6.02 16.12 -13.54
CA ASP A 51 -5.73 15.39 -12.32
C ASP A 51 -4.87 16.20 -11.32
N SER A 52 -4.48 17.43 -11.66
CA SER A 52 -3.56 18.26 -10.84
C SER A 52 -4.11 18.61 -9.47
N ASP A 53 -5.43 18.77 -9.38
CA ASP A 53 -6.11 19.25 -8.18
C ASP A 53 -6.63 18.10 -7.29
N ARG A 54 -6.46 16.86 -7.75
CA ARG A 54 -6.90 15.65 -7.05
C ARG A 54 -5.99 15.38 -5.87
N VAL A 55 -6.60 15.29 -4.69
CA VAL A 55 -5.90 14.96 -3.45
C VAL A 55 -6.25 13.54 -3.07
N PHE A 56 -5.24 12.76 -2.70
CA PHE A 56 -5.37 11.40 -2.21
C PHE A 56 -4.98 11.34 -0.74
N VAL A 57 -5.48 10.34 -0.05
CA VAL A 57 -5.08 10.00 1.31
C VAL A 57 -4.60 8.56 1.32
N VAL A 58 -3.30 8.41 1.56
CA VAL A 58 -2.63 7.11 1.70
C VAL A 58 -2.70 6.71 3.16
N SER A 59 -3.32 5.57 3.43
CA SER A 59 -3.47 4.99 4.77
C SER A 59 -2.68 3.70 4.86
N PHE A 60 -1.68 3.65 5.75
CA PHE A 60 -0.87 2.47 6.02
C PHE A 60 -1.22 1.90 7.41
N HIS A 61 -1.65 0.64 7.44
CA HIS A 61 -2.02 -0.06 8.67
C HIS A 61 -0.80 -0.79 9.22
N LEU A 62 -0.34 -0.37 10.40
CA LEU A 62 0.88 -0.90 11.01
C LEU A 62 0.73 -2.34 11.53
N ALA A 63 -0.51 -2.78 11.77
CA ALA A 63 -0.80 -4.11 12.29
C ALA A 63 -0.53 -5.23 11.27
N ASP A 64 -0.88 -4.98 9.99
CA ASP A 64 -0.87 -5.98 8.91
C ASP A 64 0.08 -5.62 7.74
N ASP A 65 0.81 -4.49 7.82
CA ASP A 65 1.60 -3.91 6.71
C ASP A 65 0.80 -3.71 5.41
N THR A 66 -0.49 -3.43 5.53
CA THR A 66 -1.36 -3.19 4.38
C THR A 66 -1.50 -1.69 4.09
N LEU A 67 -1.55 -1.35 2.81
CA LEU A 67 -1.75 0.00 2.31
C LEU A 67 -3.12 0.12 1.64
N SER A 68 -3.77 1.27 1.81
CA SER A 68 -4.99 1.66 1.11
C SER A 68 -4.89 3.12 0.68
N ILE A 69 -5.55 3.48 -0.42
CA ILE A 69 -5.56 4.84 -0.95
C ILE A 69 -7.02 5.22 -1.18
N HIS A 70 -7.43 6.35 -0.63
CA HIS A 70 -8.76 6.89 -0.88
C HIS A 70 -8.68 8.33 -1.33
N GLU A 71 -9.58 8.69 -2.22
CA GLU A 71 -9.78 10.05 -2.67
C GLU A 71 -10.95 10.65 -1.89
N PRO A 72 -10.71 11.64 -1.01
CA PRO A 72 -11.77 12.34 -0.32
C PRO A 72 -12.62 13.18 -1.30
N PRO A 73 -13.93 13.35 -1.03
CA PRO A 73 -14.80 14.19 -1.84
C PRO A 73 -14.36 15.66 -1.77
N GLN A 74 -14.08 16.25 -2.93
CA GLN A 74 -13.77 17.67 -3.08
C GLN A 74 -14.92 18.38 -3.81
N ARG A 75 -15.37 19.52 -3.26
CA ARG A 75 -16.42 20.32 -3.88
C ARG A 75 -15.93 20.89 -5.21
N ASN A 76 -16.82 20.96 -6.19
CA ASN A 76 -16.60 21.60 -7.50
C ASN A 76 -15.61 20.90 -8.46
N LEU A 77 -15.11 19.70 -8.15
CA LEU A 77 -14.27 18.94 -9.09
C LEU A 77 -15.05 18.10 -10.11
N GLY A 78 -16.32 17.76 -9.83
CA GLY A 78 -17.13 16.93 -10.73
C GLY A 78 -16.66 15.47 -10.86
N ILE A 79 -15.68 15.04 -10.06
CA ILE A 79 -15.12 13.68 -10.07
C ILE A 79 -15.82 12.81 -9.03
N VAL A 80 -16.18 11.58 -9.40
CA VAL A 80 -16.69 10.58 -8.46
C VAL A 80 -15.53 10.09 -7.59
N THR A 81 -15.49 10.56 -6.36
CA THR A 81 -14.46 10.21 -5.37
C THR A 81 -14.76 8.88 -4.68
N GLY A 82 -13.74 8.20 -4.17
CA GLY A 82 -13.93 6.93 -3.48
C GLY A 82 -12.64 6.21 -3.12
N LYS A 83 -12.72 4.88 -3.00
CA LYS A 83 -11.54 4.04 -2.77
C LYS A 83 -10.76 3.93 -4.08
N PHE A 84 -9.58 4.54 -4.13
CA PHE A 84 -8.67 4.38 -5.27
C PHE A 84 -7.95 3.03 -5.22
N LEU A 85 -7.56 2.61 -4.00
CA LEU A 85 -6.91 1.34 -3.76
C LEU A 85 -7.44 0.70 -2.48
N GLU A 86 -7.91 -0.54 -2.60
CA GLU A 86 -8.38 -1.32 -1.46
C GLU A 86 -7.23 -1.73 -0.53
N LYS A 87 -7.56 -1.91 0.77
CA LYS A 87 -6.62 -2.35 1.79
C LYS A 87 -6.01 -3.69 1.38
N GLY A 88 -4.70 -3.69 1.14
CA GLY A 88 -3.97 -4.89 0.75
C GLY A 88 -2.47 -4.74 0.92
N VAL A 89 -1.75 -5.85 0.79
CA VAL A 89 -0.29 -5.85 0.74
C VAL A 89 0.12 -5.55 -0.70
N HIS A 90 0.73 -4.39 -0.89
CA HIS A 90 1.09 -3.90 -2.22
C HIS A 90 2.61 -3.81 -2.37
N LEU A 91 3.08 -3.95 -3.60
CA LEU A 91 4.50 -3.82 -3.94
C LEU A 91 4.76 -2.41 -4.48
N ASN A 92 5.83 -1.79 -4.01
CA ASN A 92 6.33 -0.56 -4.59
C ASN A 92 7.05 -0.90 -5.91
N GLN A 93 6.49 -0.42 -7.02
CA GLN A 93 7.03 -0.69 -8.35
C GLN A 93 8.37 0.02 -8.62
N LEU A 94 8.71 1.06 -7.84
CA LEU A 94 10.02 1.73 -7.95
C LEU A 94 11.13 0.90 -7.32
N THR A 95 10.89 0.35 -6.13
CA THR A 95 11.92 -0.36 -5.35
C THR A 95 11.88 -1.88 -5.53
N GLY A 96 10.80 -2.43 -6.07
CA GLY A 96 10.59 -3.87 -6.18
C GLY A 96 10.32 -4.56 -4.84
N LYS A 97 10.03 -3.80 -3.77
CA LYS A 97 9.82 -4.31 -2.41
C LYS A 97 8.40 -4.03 -1.93
N LEU A 98 7.93 -4.84 -0.98
CA LEU A 98 6.67 -4.57 -0.28
C LEU A 98 6.75 -3.25 0.50
N PHE A 99 5.65 -2.51 0.56
CA PHE A 99 5.60 -1.26 1.32
C PHE A 99 5.89 -1.49 2.81
N LYS A 100 6.77 -0.66 3.36
CA LYS A 100 7.00 -0.56 4.79
C LYS A 100 6.68 0.84 5.30
N ALA A 101 6.41 0.95 6.60
CA ALA A 101 6.16 2.23 7.25
C ALA A 101 7.32 3.23 7.08
N THR A 102 8.56 2.74 6.98
CA THR A 102 9.76 3.56 6.78
C THR A 102 9.84 4.21 5.40
N ASP A 103 9.18 3.62 4.40
CA ASP A 103 9.22 4.10 3.02
C ASP A 103 8.18 5.20 2.78
N LEU A 104 7.28 5.43 3.74
CA LEU A 104 6.21 6.41 3.68
C LEU A 104 6.61 7.63 4.51
N THR A 105 7.39 8.51 3.90
CA THR A 105 7.76 9.80 4.50
C THR A 105 7.34 10.95 3.57
N PRO A 106 7.02 12.14 4.12
CA PRO A 106 6.67 13.29 3.30
C PRO A 106 7.80 13.67 2.32
N GLY A 107 7.44 13.96 1.08
CA GLY A 107 8.34 14.25 -0.04
C GLY A 107 8.80 13.01 -0.82
N VAL A 108 8.40 11.80 -0.43
CA VAL A 108 8.79 10.57 -1.15
C VAL A 108 7.77 10.21 -2.22
N HIS A 109 8.29 9.79 -3.37
CA HIS A 109 7.51 9.26 -4.47
C HIS A 109 7.29 7.75 -4.30
N ILE A 110 6.04 7.32 -4.39
CA ILE A 110 5.66 5.91 -4.37
C ILE A 110 4.93 5.56 -5.67
N LYS A 111 5.21 4.37 -6.23
CA LYS A 111 4.52 3.90 -7.44
C LYS A 111 3.71 2.64 -7.18
N VAL A 112 2.43 2.72 -7.44
CA VAL A 112 1.44 1.67 -7.19
C VAL A 112 0.53 1.53 -8.40
N TYR A 113 0.41 0.31 -8.95
CA TYR A 113 -0.42 0.01 -10.14
C TYR A 113 -0.26 1.02 -11.28
N ASN A 114 1.00 1.34 -11.63
CA ASN A 114 1.39 2.28 -12.67
C ASN A 114 1.05 3.76 -12.40
N ASN A 115 0.53 4.08 -11.22
CA ASN A 115 0.31 5.45 -10.78
C ASN A 115 1.41 5.86 -9.79
N GLU A 116 1.95 7.05 -9.96
CA GLU A 116 2.99 7.59 -9.09
C GLU A 116 2.42 8.70 -8.22
N PHE A 117 2.59 8.57 -6.92
CA PHE A 117 2.10 9.49 -5.92
C PHE A 117 3.27 10.12 -5.18
N GLU A 118 3.19 11.42 -4.96
CA GLU A 118 4.05 12.16 -4.04
C GLU A 118 3.29 12.31 -2.71
N ILE A 119 3.90 11.81 -1.64
CA ILE A 119 3.39 11.85 -0.26
C ILE A 119 3.81 13.16 0.43
#